data_AF-A0AA35ST86-F1
#
_entry.id   AF-A0AA35ST86-F1
#
_cell.length_a   1.000
_cell.length_b   1.000
_cell.length_c   1.000
_cell.angle_alpha   90.00
_cell.angle_beta   90.00
_cell.angle_gamma   90.00
#
_symmetry.space_group_name_H-M   'P 1'
#
loop_
_entity.id
_entity.type
_entity.pdbx_description
1 polymer ?
#
loop_
_entity_poly.entity_id
_entity_poly.type
_entity_poly.pdbx_seq_one_letter_code
_entity_poly.pdbx_strand_id
1 'polypeptide(L)'
;MEEEIKRLNDRHEKLKFEMEAIAKKNGQALSENQRLEEQLREEKYLTQEAEEMKNMLTQKKLEVESLLVDSESRTEELDELNHALQAEKAKLQAAIQQLDEQVEEENASNQKLANERANAENKIKALEEQVTLNDDNIGKLSRDKKSLEEKLQEMQTALEGEENKSKTEHRSRLKLESGLQDSEEKLDREAKRRQELEKEKRKLQQEIAELQEQLAQARQKIDELETFIVRLQKELAVMTHKAEEEAAGRAKAEKEKRDLQTQLQETQDDLESEKEARAKAEKQKRQVNDELDRLRESLEEVESSTVAQQEIRTQRENELAVLKKTLEDEMAAHEDAIAAMRSKHSKAVDELNEQLESAKKSKQNMEKGKGKLEGENESLQLDLRDLRAAFAEGDKRRKTAEAQLSESQAKNTDDAAKIQDITSQNDKLKAELASVTTQLEELDRKSSGSERTVKDLKEQLEEAQERLTEENRAKINSNNKQKQLADEAERLNQQLEDEEEAKGALQVKLTQLTQQLNEAKKKVDDDQLELEEVQNGKRKLDQEAKALQERLEELKAENAKLARGKKKVQGEVQLASFTSLH
;
A
#
# COMPACT_ATOMS: atom_id res chain seq x y z
N MET A 1 -124.37 -352.85 143.47
CA MET A 1 -123.03 -353.12 142.90
C MET A 1 -122.95 -352.75 141.43
N GLU A 2 -123.53 -353.48 140.48
CA GLU A 2 -123.26 -353.21 139.05
C GLU A 2 -123.80 -351.87 138.51
N GLU A 3 -124.81 -351.27 139.19
CA GLU A 3 -125.17 -349.85 139.01
C GLU A 3 -123.99 -348.87 139.17
N GLU A 4 -123.06 -349.20 140.07
CA GLU A 4 -121.97 -348.33 140.51
C GLU A 4 -120.83 -348.29 139.48
N ILE A 5 -120.56 -349.42 138.83
CA ILE A 5 -119.68 -349.51 137.66
C ILE A 5 -120.26 -348.69 136.50
N LYS A 6 -121.58 -348.75 136.27
CA LYS A 6 -122.24 -347.98 135.21
C LYS A 6 -122.09 -346.46 135.43
N ARG A 7 -122.30 -345.98 136.67
CA ARG A 7 -122.10 -344.55 137.03
C ARG A 7 -120.66 -344.07 136.90
N LEU A 8 -119.66 -344.94 137.10
CA LEU A 8 -118.25 -344.58 136.94
C LEU A 8 -117.85 -344.44 135.47
N ASN A 9 -118.32 -345.33 134.58
CA ASN A 9 -118.04 -345.21 133.14
C ASN A 9 -118.71 -343.97 132.52
N ASP A 10 -119.98 -343.69 132.82
CA ASP A 10 -120.68 -342.47 132.36
C ASP A 10 -119.93 -341.18 132.76
N ARG A 11 -119.24 -341.19 133.92
CA ARG A 11 -118.43 -340.06 134.40
C ARG A 11 -117.07 -339.95 133.70
N HIS A 12 -116.51 -341.05 133.20
CA HIS A 12 -115.23 -341.04 132.48
C HIS A 12 -115.38 -340.53 131.03
N GLU A 13 -116.51 -340.77 130.34
CA GLU A 13 -116.74 -340.18 129.02
C GLU A 13 -116.87 -338.65 129.08
N LYS A 14 -117.63 -338.11 130.04
CA LYS A 14 -117.82 -336.65 130.16
C LYS A 14 -116.51 -335.88 130.32
N LEU A 15 -115.64 -336.33 131.22
CA LEU A 15 -114.33 -335.69 131.43
C LEU A 15 -113.45 -335.74 130.17
N LYS A 16 -113.59 -336.77 129.34
CA LYS A 16 -112.84 -336.89 128.08
C LYS A 16 -113.33 -335.90 127.03
N PHE A 17 -114.64 -335.73 126.89
CA PHE A 17 -115.24 -334.75 125.98
C PHE A 17 -114.94 -333.30 126.40
N GLU A 18 -114.93 -333.01 127.69
CA GLU A 18 -114.55 -331.69 128.23
C GLU A 18 -113.07 -331.36 127.95
N MET A 19 -112.15 -332.34 128.04
CA MET A 19 -110.74 -332.12 127.67
C MET A 19 -110.54 -331.84 126.17
N GLU A 20 -111.21 -332.58 125.28
CA GLU A 20 -111.08 -332.33 123.82
C GLU A 20 -111.66 -330.97 123.41
N ALA A 21 -112.75 -330.52 124.06
CA ALA A 21 -113.31 -329.18 123.85
C ALA A 21 -112.32 -328.05 124.26
N ILE A 22 -111.63 -328.22 125.41
CA ILE A 22 -110.64 -327.25 125.88
C ILE A 22 -109.40 -327.22 124.96
N ALA A 23 -108.90 -328.39 124.55
CA ALA A 23 -107.76 -328.49 123.64
C ALA A 23 -108.01 -327.76 122.31
N LYS A 24 -109.20 -327.96 121.72
CA LYS A 24 -109.58 -327.31 120.46
C LYS A 24 -109.69 -325.78 120.59
N LYS A 25 -110.16 -325.29 121.73
CA LYS A 25 -110.29 -323.84 122.00
C LYS A 25 -108.94 -323.15 122.19
N ASN A 26 -107.97 -323.83 122.82
CA ASN A 26 -106.61 -323.30 122.98
C ASN A 26 -105.86 -323.19 121.65
N GLY A 27 -106.08 -324.14 120.72
CA GLY A 27 -105.48 -324.10 119.38
C GLY A 27 -105.91 -322.89 118.54
N GLN A 28 -107.17 -322.44 118.67
CA GLN A 28 -107.66 -321.26 117.94
C GLN A 28 -106.99 -319.96 118.41
N ALA A 29 -106.84 -319.77 119.73
CA ALA A 29 -106.22 -318.58 120.31
C ALA A 29 -104.75 -318.38 119.87
N LEU A 30 -104.00 -319.47 119.73
CA LEU A 30 -102.61 -319.42 119.23
C LEU A 30 -102.53 -318.94 117.76
N SER A 31 -103.42 -319.43 116.90
CA SER A 31 -103.45 -319.03 115.48
C SER A 31 -103.86 -317.57 115.28
N GLU A 32 -104.69 -317.02 116.16
CA GLU A 32 -105.16 -315.63 116.04
C GLU A 32 -104.10 -314.62 116.55
N ASN A 33 -103.30 -315.01 117.56
CA ASN A 33 -102.22 -314.18 118.08
C ASN A 33 -101.08 -313.99 117.04
N GLN A 34 -100.68 -315.04 116.33
CA GLN A 34 -99.67 -314.93 115.27
C GLN A 34 -100.09 -313.97 114.14
N ARG A 35 -101.37 -313.94 113.79
CA ARG A 35 -101.89 -313.02 112.75
C ARG A 35 -101.80 -311.55 113.18
N LEU A 36 -101.92 -311.26 114.48
CA LEU A 36 -101.81 -309.88 115.00
C LEU A 36 -100.35 -309.40 115.06
N GLU A 37 -99.38 -310.27 115.36
CA GLU A 37 -97.95 -309.91 115.28
C GLU A 37 -97.52 -309.57 113.84
N GLU A 38 -98.12 -310.22 112.83
CA GLU A 38 -97.81 -310.00 111.42
C GLU A 38 -98.38 -308.66 110.92
N GLN A 39 -99.63 -308.33 111.25
CA GLN A 39 -100.24 -307.02 110.92
C GLN A 39 -99.50 -305.84 111.56
N LEU A 40 -99.04 -305.97 112.82
CA LEU A 40 -98.25 -304.94 113.51
C LEU A 40 -96.88 -304.69 112.86
N ARG A 41 -96.44 -305.59 111.96
CA ARG A 41 -95.17 -305.50 111.23
C ARG A 41 -95.30 -304.67 109.96
N GLU A 42 -96.42 -304.79 109.23
CA GLU A 42 -96.69 -303.99 108.02
C GLU A 42 -96.95 -302.51 108.36
N GLU A 43 -97.74 -302.23 109.39
CA GLU A 43 -98.11 -300.85 109.77
C GLU A 43 -96.87 -300.00 110.15
N LYS A 44 -95.86 -300.63 110.77
CA LYS A 44 -94.57 -299.98 111.07
C LYS A 44 -93.76 -299.65 109.82
N TYR A 45 -93.81 -300.49 108.79
CA TYR A 45 -93.08 -300.23 107.54
C TYR A 45 -93.69 -299.04 106.78
N LEU A 46 -95.01 -299.03 106.62
CA LEU A 46 -95.76 -297.94 105.97
C LEU A 46 -95.57 -296.59 106.69
N THR A 47 -95.48 -296.60 108.02
CA THR A 47 -95.24 -295.37 108.80
C THR A 47 -93.86 -294.77 108.49
N GLN A 48 -92.82 -295.61 108.37
CA GLN A 48 -91.45 -295.14 108.08
C GLN A 48 -91.33 -294.57 106.65
N GLU A 49 -91.91 -295.23 105.66
CA GLU A 49 -91.87 -294.81 104.25
C GLU A 49 -92.54 -293.43 104.03
N ALA A 50 -93.63 -293.15 104.75
CA ALA A 50 -94.28 -291.84 104.72
C ALA A 50 -93.42 -290.71 105.33
N GLU A 51 -92.62 -291.01 106.35
CA GLU A 51 -91.78 -290.02 107.04
C GLU A 51 -90.52 -289.65 106.22
N GLU A 52 -89.95 -290.60 105.49
CA GLU A 52 -88.87 -290.33 104.51
C GLU A 52 -89.37 -289.44 103.34
N MET A 53 -90.57 -289.71 102.82
CA MET A 53 -91.16 -288.95 101.71
C MET A 53 -91.42 -287.48 102.06
N LYS A 54 -91.84 -287.20 103.30
CA LYS A 54 -92.02 -285.84 103.86
C LYS A 54 -90.71 -285.06 103.92
N ASN A 55 -89.59 -285.71 104.27
CA ASN A 55 -88.28 -285.05 104.35
C ASN A 55 -87.78 -284.64 102.96
N MET A 56 -87.97 -285.49 101.94
CA MET A 56 -87.58 -285.18 100.55
C MET A 56 -88.32 -283.95 99.99
N LEU A 57 -89.64 -283.85 100.22
CA LEU A 57 -90.43 -282.68 99.82
C LEU A 57 -89.98 -281.38 100.52
N THR A 58 -89.49 -281.49 101.75
CA THR A 58 -89.00 -280.34 102.52
C THR A 58 -87.68 -279.79 101.94
N GLN A 59 -86.77 -280.67 101.48
CA GLN A 59 -85.58 -280.23 100.72
C GLN A 59 -85.96 -279.56 99.39
N LYS A 60 -86.89 -280.16 98.64
CA LYS A 60 -87.36 -279.63 97.35
C LYS A 60 -87.93 -278.20 97.45
N LYS A 61 -88.54 -277.84 98.58
CA LYS A 61 -89.03 -276.48 98.82
C LYS A 61 -87.89 -275.46 98.96
N LEU A 62 -86.88 -275.76 99.78
CA LEU A 62 -85.73 -274.88 100.02
C LEU A 62 -84.92 -274.62 98.74
N GLU A 63 -84.77 -275.64 97.89
CA GLU A 63 -84.08 -275.53 96.59
C GLU A 63 -84.75 -274.51 95.65
N VAL A 64 -86.10 -274.47 95.62
CA VAL A 64 -86.86 -273.52 94.80
C VAL A 64 -86.86 -272.11 95.40
N GLU A 65 -86.91 -271.98 96.73
CA GLU A 65 -86.84 -270.68 97.40
C GLU A 65 -85.48 -269.99 97.19
N SER A 66 -84.39 -270.75 97.09
CA SER A 66 -83.07 -270.19 96.75
C SER A 66 -83.00 -269.65 95.32
N LEU A 67 -83.54 -270.38 94.35
CA LEU A 67 -83.50 -269.99 92.92
C LEU A 67 -84.36 -268.76 92.59
N LEU A 68 -85.37 -268.46 93.42
CA LEU A 68 -86.17 -267.24 93.28
C LEU A 68 -85.35 -265.99 93.63
N VAL A 69 -84.63 -266.01 94.77
CA VAL A 69 -83.80 -264.89 95.25
C VAL A 69 -82.68 -264.56 94.27
N ASP A 70 -82.01 -265.56 93.71
CA ASP A 70 -80.98 -265.36 92.68
C ASP A 70 -81.56 -264.66 91.43
N SER A 71 -82.82 -264.95 91.06
CA SER A 71 -83.47 -264.35 89.89
C SER A 71 -84.00 -262.92 90.16
N GLU A 72 -84.36 -262.61 91.41
CA GLU A 72 -84.75 -261.26 91.81
C GLU A 72 -83.52 -260.33 91.81
N SER A 73 -82.43 -260.74 92.46
CA SER A 73 -81.15 -260.00 92.44
C SER A 73 -80.63 -259.76 91.01
N ARG A 74 -80.75 -260.76 90.13
CA ARG A 74 -80.38 -260.66 88.71
C ARG A 74 -81.18 -259.63 87.91
N THR A 75 -82.36 -259.26 88.40
CA THR A 75 -83.22 -258.25 87.75
C THR A 75 -82.82 -256.84 88.17
N GLU A 76 -82.50 -256.62 89.46
CA GLU A 76 -82.01 -255.34 89.97
C GLU A 76 -80.68 -254.92 89.30
N GLU A 77 -79.74 -255.85 89.09
CA GLU A 77 -78.49 -255.62 88.34
C GLU A 77 -78.71 -255.04 86.93
N LEU A 78 -79.80 -255.42 86.26
CA LEU A 78 -80.09 -255.02 84.88
C LEU A 78 -80.74 -253.64 84.80
N ASP A 79 -81.58 -253.27 85.77
CA ASP A 79 -82.20 -251.94 85.81
C ASP A 79 -81.18 -250.84 86.21
N GLU A 80 -80.23 -251.13 87.12
CA GLU A 80 -79.12 -250.21 87.41
C GLU A 80 -78.27 -249.94 86.15
N LEU A 81 -77.94 -250.99 85.38
CA LEU A 81 -77.18 -250.87 84.13
C LEU A 81 -77.93 -250.05 83.06
N ASN A 82 -79.26 -250.17 83.00
CA ASN A 82 -80.11 -249.42 82.08
C ASN A 82 -80.17 -247.93 82.45
N HIS A 83 -80.25 -247.61 83.75
CA HIS A 83 -80.12 -246.23 84.24
C HIS A 83 -78.74 -245.62 83.97
N ALA A 84 -77.65 -246.39 84.12
CA ALA A 84 -76.31 -245.93 83.77
C ALA A 84 -76.19 -245.54 82.27
N LEU A 85 -76.74 -246.37 81.37
CA LEU A 85 -76.73 -246.11 79.92
C LEU A 85 -77.58 -244.89 79.51
N GLN A 86 -78.73 -244.66 80.17
CA GLN A 86 -79.52 -243.43 79.97
C GLN A 86 -78.73 -242.16 80.34
N ALA A 87 -78.00 -242.19 81.47
CA ALA A 87 -77.19 -241.06 81.93
C ALA A 87 -75.97 -240.80 81.02
N GLU A 88 -75.36 -241.85 80.46
CA GLU A 88 -74.22 -241.76 79.53
C GLU A 88 -74.66 -241.13 78.19
N LYS A 89 -75.78 -241.61 77.63
CA LYS A 89 -76.41 -241.02 76.43
C LYS A 89 -76.74 -239.53 76.61
N ALA A 90 -77.26 -239.13 77.76
CA ALA A 90 -77.59 -237.73 78.05
C ALA A 90 -76.34 -236.83 78.05
N LYS A 91 -75.21 -237.31 78.58
CA LYS A 91 -73.92 -236.59 78.50
C LYS A 91 -73.43 -236.45 77.06
N LEU A 92 -73.50 -237.50 76.25
CA LEU A 92 -73.06 -237.47 74.86
C LEU A 92 -73.89 -236.50 74.01
N GLN A 93 -75.21 -236.41 74.22
CA GLN A 93 -76.04 -235.42 73.54
C GLN A 93 -75.67 -233.98 73.93
N ALA A 94 -75.37 -233.71 75.21
CA ALA A 94 -74.91 -232.38 75.64
C ALA A 94 -73.53 -232.02 75.05
N ALA A 95 -72.62 -232.99 74.94
CA ALA A 95 -71.28 -232.77 74.38
C ALA A 95 -71.31 -232.45 72.87
N ILE A 96 -72.21 -233.07 72.11
CA ILE A 96 -72.42 -232.72 70.68
C ILE A 96 -72.91 -231.27 70.56
N GLN A 97 -73.89 -230.88 71.36
CA GLN A 97 -74.49 -229.55 71.28
C GLN A 97 -73.49 -228.43 71.61
N GLN A 98 -72.55 -228.66 72.53
CA GLN A 98 -71.46 -227.72 72.82
C GLN A 98 -70.42 -227.60 71.69
N LEU A 99 -70.19 -228.69 70.92
CA LEU A 99 -69.27 -228.65 69.78
C LEU A 99 -69.87 -227.89 68.59
N ASP A 100 -71.17 -228.03 68.34
CA ASP A 100 -71.86 -227.24 67.32
C ASP A 100 -71.82 -225.73 67.64
N GLU A 101 -72.04 -225.34 68.91
CA GLU A 101 -71.90 -223.94 69.35
C GLU A 101 -70.48 -223.38 69.15
N GLN A 102 -69.44 -224.17 69.45
CA GLN A 102 -68.05 -223.76 69.19
C GLN A 102 -67.74 -223.57 67.70
N VAL A 103 -68.32 -224.40 66.83
CA VAL A 103 -68.13 -224.28 65.38
C VAL A 103 -68.82 -223.02 64.84
N GLU A 104 -69.97 -222.60 65.37
CA GLU A 104 -70.56 -221.31 64.98
C GLU A 104 -69.70 -220.10 65.46
N GLU A 105 -69.14 -220.14 66.68
CA GLU A 105 -68.24 -219.09 67.18
C GLU A 105 -66.96 -218.95 66.34
N GLU A 106 -66.28 -220.05 65.97
CA GLU A 106 -65.08 -219.98 65.13
C GLU A 106 -65.37 -219.45 63.72
N ASN A 107 -66.53 -219.78 63.14
CA ASN A 107 -66.93 -219.25 61.83
C ASN A 107 -67.22 -217.74 61.90
N ALA A 108 -67.92 -217.27 62.94
CA ALA A 108 -68.14 -215.85 63.16
C ALA A 108 -66.83 -215.08 63.38
N SER A 109 -65.88 -215.67 64.12
CA SER A 109 -64.54 -215.10 64.34
C SER A 109 -63.74 -214.97 63.04
N ASN A 110 -63.71 -216.02 62.21
CA ASN A 110 -63.05 -215.99 60.90
C ASN A 110 -63.65 -214.94 59.95
N GLN A 111 -64.99 -214.82 59.89
CA GLN A 111 -65.65 -213.81 59.06
C GLN A 111 -65.30 -212.39 59.52
N LYS A 112 -65.16 -212.16 60.83
CA LYS A 112 -64.72 -210.88 61.39
C LYS A 112 -63.26 -210.56 61.02
N LEU A 113 -62.35 -211.51 61.17
CA LEU A 113 -60.94 -211.35 60.78
C LEU A 113 -60.76 -211.09 59.27
N ALA A 114 -61.57 -211.71 58.41
CA ALA A 114 -61.57 -211.42 56.98
C ALA A 114 -61.95 -209.96 56.67
N ASN A 115 -62.96 -209.42 57.36
CA ASN A 115 -63.37 -208.02 57.24
C ASN A 115 -62.32 -207.04 57.80
N GLU A 116 -61.71 -207.37 58.94
CA GLU A 116 -60.62 -206.55 59.53
C GLU A 116 -59.38 -206.52 58.61
N ARG A 117 -59.02 -207.66 57.99
CA ARG A 117 -57.97 -207.75 56.97
C ARG A 117 -58.29 -206.90 55.73
N ALA A 118 -59.50 -206.99 55.19
CA ALA A 118 -59.91 -206.19 54.02
C ALA A 118 -59.84 -204.67 54.31
N ASN A 119 -60.24 -204.26 55.52
CA ASN A 119 -60.10 -202.87 55.97
C ASN A 119 -58.63 -202.45 56.13
N ALA A 120 -57.74 -203.34 56.58
CA ALA A 120 -56.31 -203.08 56.64
C ALA A 120 -55.67 -202.94 55.25
N GLU A 121 -55.99 -203.84 54.30
CA GLU A 121 -55.50 -203.77 52.91
C GLU A 121 -55.94 -202.47 52.21
N ASN A 122 -57.20 -202.05 52.39
CA ASN A 122 -57.70 -200.77 51.87
C ASN A 122 -57.00 -199.57 52.53
N LYS A 123 -56.70 -199.63 53.83
CA LYS A 123 -56.01 -198.56 54.55
C LYS A 123 -54.52 -198.46 54.18
N ILE A 124 -53.87 -199.57 53.82
CA ILE A 124 -52.51 -199.57 53.27
C ILE A 124 -52.49 -198.83 51.93
N LYS A 125 -53.38 -199.20 50.99
CA LYS A 125 -53.47 -198.51 49.69
C LYS A 125 -53.70 -197.00 49.82
N ALA A 126 -54.61 -196.58 50.70
CA ALA A 126 -54.86 -195.17 50.96
C ALA A 126 -53.61 -194.43 51.50
N LEU A 127 -52.73 -195.12 52.26
CA LEU A 127 -51.45 -194.56 52.72
C LEU A 127 -50.39 -194.56 51.61
N GLU A 128 -50.35 -195.54 50.73
CA GLU A 128 -49.46 -195.59 49.55
C GLU A 128 -49.79 -194.46 48.54
N GLU A 129 -51.09 -194.24 48.28
CA GLU A 129 -51.59 -193.10 47.51
C GLU A 129 -51.26 -191.76 48.19
N GLN A 130 -51.32 -191.70 49.53
CA GLN A 130 -50.96 -190.50 50.28
C GLN A 130 -49.44 -190.23 50.29
N VAL A 131 -48.60 -191.28 50.30
CA VAL A 131 -47.13 -191.13 50.18
C VAL A 131 -46.75 -190.61 48.80
N THR A 132 -47.28 -191.19 47.73
CA THR A 132 -46.98 -190.72 46.36
C THR A 132 -47.45 -189.28 46.13
N LEU A 133 -48.63 -188.91 46.64
CA LEU A 133 -49.10 -187.51 46.65
C LEU A 133 -48.19 -186.58 47.46
N ASN A 134 -47.62 -187.04 48.58
CA ASN A 134 -46.67 -186.26 49.37
C ASN A 134 -45.33 -186.07 48.63
N ASP A 135 -44.82 -187.10 47.95
CA ASP A 135 -43.59 -187.00 47.15
C ASP A 135 -43.76 -186.05 45.95
N ASP A 136 -44.91 -186.08 45.26
CA ASP A 136 -45.23 -185.10 44.21
C ASP A 136 -45.33 -183.67 44.77
N ASN A 137 -45.92 -183.50 45.96
CA ASN A 137 -45.94 -182.21 46.65
C ASN A 137 -44.55 -181.73 47.07
N ILE A 138 -43.67 -182.62 47.56
CA ILE A 138 -42.26 -182.31 47.87
C ILE A 138 -41.51 -181.92 46.58
N GLY A 139 -41.70 -182.68 45.49
CA GLY A 139 -41.12 -182.38 44.19
C GLY A 139 -41.57 -181.04 43.63
N LYS A 140 -42.85 -180.68 43.80
CA LYS A 140 -43.39 -179.36 43.47
C LYS A 140 -42.79 -178.26 44.36
N LEU A 141 -42.86 -178.41 45.68
CA LEU A 141 -42.32 -177.43 46.64
C LEU A 141 -40.82 -177.20 46.45
N SER A 142 -40.05 -178.21 46.03
CA SER A 142 -38.64 -178.07 45.71
C SER A 142 -38.39 -177.25 44.43
N ARG A 143 -39.25 -177.37 43.41
CA ARG A 143 -39.21 -176.52 42.19
C ARG A 143 -39.64 -175.09 42.50
N ASP A 144 -40.73 -174.94 43.26
CA ASP A 144 -41.27 -173.64 43.66
C ASP A 144 -40.24 -172.90 44.55
N LYS A 145 -39.61 -173.60 45.51
CA LYS A 145 -38.49 -173.09 46.29
C LYS A 145 -37.34 -172.62 45.40
N LYS A 146 -36.86 -173.45 44.47
CA LYS A 146 -35.74 -173.07 43.58
C LYS A 146 -36.09 -171.86 42.73
N SER A 147 -37.32 -171.76 42.21
CA SER A 147 -37.78 -170.58 41.47
C SER A 147 -37.88 -169.32 42.35
N LEU A 148 -38.21 -169.46 43.64
CA LEU A 148 -38.20 -168.36 44.60
C LEU A 148 -36.78 -167.93 44.99
N GLU A 149 -35.84 -168.88 45.12
CA GLU A 149 -34.42 -168.59 45.35
C GLU A 149 -33.79 -167.87 44.13
N GLU A 150 -34.08 -168.32 42.92
CA GLU A 150 -33.68 -167.66 41.66
C GLU A 150 -34.25 -166.24 41.57
N LYS A 151 -35.56 -166.06 41.80
CA LYS A 151 -36.21 -164.73 41.83
C LYS A 151 -35.67 -163.83 42.93
N LEU A 152 -35.31 -164.38 44.10
CA LEU A 152 -34.70 -163.61 45.18
C LEU A 152 -33.32 -163.10 44.76
N GLN A 153 -32.51 -163.93 44.10
CA GLN A 153 -31.19 -163.55 43.59
C GLN A 153 -31.28 -162.54 42.42
N GLU A 154 -32.25 -162.69 41.52
CA GLU A 154 -32.56 -161.67 40.50
C GLU A 154 -32.96 -160.33 41.13
N MET A 155 -33.86 -160.34 42.13
CA MET A 155 -34.31 -159.13 42.83
C MET A 155 -33.20 -158.48 43.66
N GLN A 156 -32.29 -159.26 44.27
CA GLN A 156 -31.09 -158.75 44.93
C GLN A 156 -30.15 -158.07 43.92
N THR A 157 -29.88 -158.72 42.79
CA THR A 157 -29.03 -158.17 41.72
C THR A 157 -29.64 -156.89 41.12
N ALA A 158 -30.97 -156.86 40.94
CA ALA A 158 -31.69 -155.67 40.50
C ALA A 158 -31.65 -154.54 41.52
N LEU A 159 -31.79 -154.85 42.82
CA LEU A 159 -31.71 -153.88 43.91
C LEU A 159 -30.31 -153.28 44.04
N GLU A 160 -29.25 -154.09 43.98
CA GLU A 160 -27.86 -153.61 43.93
C GLU A 160 -27.60 -152.75 42.69
N GLY A 161 -28.15 -153.15 41.53
CA GLY A 161 -28.11 -152.36 40.31
C GLY A 161 -28.77 -150.99 40.47
N GLU A 162 -29.96 -150.93 41.07
CA GLU A 162 -30.72 -149.70 41.28
C GLU A 162 -30.12 -148.81 42.36
N GLU A 163 -29.57 -149.37 43.44
CA GLU A 163 -28.85 -148.61 44.47
C GLU A 163 -27.57 -147.99 43.89
N ASN A 164 -26.86 -148.71 43.01
CA ASN A 164 -25.70 -148.17 42.29
C ASN A 164 -26.09 -147.10 41.26
N LYS A 165 -27.18 -147.28 40.49
CA LYS A 165 -27.74 -146.21 39.65
C LYS A 165 -28.05 -144.99 40.51
N SER A 166 -28.83 -145.14 41.57
CA SER A 166 -29.21 -144.04 42.48
C SER A 166 -27.99 -143.30 43.04
N LYS A 167 -26.92 -144.02 43.43
CA LYS A 167 -25.64 -143.40 43.82
C LYS A 167 -24.97 -142.62 42.68
N THR A 168 -25.00 -143.10 41.44
CA THR A 168 -24.46 -142.38 40.27
C THR A 168 -25.32 -141.18 39.86
N GLU A 169 -26.65 -141.30 39.88
CA GLU A 169 -27.60 -140.24 39.60
C GLU A 169 -27.54 -139.14 40.67
N HIS A 170 -27.43 -139.49 41.95
CA HIS A 170 -27.22 -138.52 43.03
C HIS A 170 -25.91 -137.74 42.84
N ARG A 171 -24.82 -138.41 42.45
CA ARG A 171 -23.54 -137.76 42.10
C ARG A 171 -23.64 -136.88 40.84
N SER A 172 -24.47 -137.28 39.87
CA SER A 172 -24.75 -136.48 38.67
C SER A 172 -25.57 -135.24 39.02
N ARG A 173 -26.64 -135.41 39.81
CA ARG A 173 -27.50 -134.34 40.32
C ARG A 173 -26.70 -133.30 41.11
N LEU A 174 -25.84 -133.70 42.04
CA LEU A 174 -24.98 -132.76 42.77
C LEU A 174 -24.03 -131.95 41.85
N LYS A 175 -23.53 -132.56 40.77
CA LYS A 175 -22.72 -131.85 39.75
C LYS A 175 -23.57 -130.89 38.91
N LEU A 176 -24.81 -131.26 38.59
CA LEU A 176 -25.74 -130.41 37.84
C LEU A 176 -26.26 -129.25 38.70
N GLU A 177 -26.58 -129.48 39.97
CA GLU A 177 -26.96 -128.46 40.96
C GLU A 177 -25.82 -127.48 41.19
N SER A 178 -24.59 -127.99 41.39
CA SER A 178 -23.39 -127.14 41.47
C SER A 178 -23.16 -126.35 40.18
N GLY A 179 -23.23 -126.98 39.00
CA GLY A 179 -23.04 -126.31 37.71
C GLY A 179 -24.15 -125.30 37.36
N LEU A 180 -25.37 -125.51 37.87
CA LEU A 180 -26.48 -124.57 37.77
C LEU A 180 -26.21 -123.33 38.63
N GLN A 181 -25.90 -123.49 39.92
CA GLN A 181 -25.50 -122.38 40.79
C GLN A 181 -24.32 -121.61 40.19
N ASP A 182 -23.30 -122.33 39.71
CA ASP A 182 -22.12 -121.74 39.08
C ASP A 182 -22.48 -120.93 37.82
N SER A 183 -23.59 -121.25 37.15
CA SER A 183 -24.11 -120.53 35.97
C SER A 183 -25.03 -119.37 36.35
N GLU A 184 -25.85 -119.52 37.39
CA GLU A 184 -26.70 -118.47 37.96
C GLU A 184 -25.85 -117.33 38.55
N GLU A 185 -24.77 -117.66 39.26
CA GLU A 185 -23.81 -116.67 39.76
C GLU A 185 -23.07 -115.96 38.61
N LYS A 186 -22.72 -116.65 37.52
CA LYS A 186 -22.17 -116.01 36.32
C LYS A 186 -23.19 -115.07 35.65
N LEU A 187 -24.45 -115.48 35.59
CA LEU A 187 -25.55 -114.69 35.01
C LEU A 187 -25.84 -113.42 35.81
N ASP A 188 -25.90 -113.49 37.14
CA ASP A 188 -26.07 -112.32 38.02
C ASP A 188 -24.88 -111.35 37.92
N ARG A 189 -23.64 -111.86 37.93
CA ARG A 189 -22.42 -111.04 37.74
C ARG A 189 -22.44 -110.31 36.39
N GLU A 190 -22.77 -111.01 35.30
CA GLU A 190 -22.83 -110.39 33.97
C GLU A 190 -24.05 -109.45 33.82
N ALA A 191 -25.18 -109.73 34.47
CA ALA A 191 -26.32 -108.82 34.53
C ALA A 191 -25.99 -107.50 35.26
N LYS A 192 -25.27 -107.58 36.39
CA LYS A 192 -24.75 -106.41 37.12
C LYS A 192 -23.77 -105.61 36.28
N ARG A 193 -22.77 -106.28 35.69
CA ARG A 193 -21.79 -105.69 34.77
C ARG A 193 -22.46 -105.00 33.58
N ARG A 194 -23.47 -105.62 32.98
CA ARG A 194 -24.27 -105.04 31.88
C ARG A 194 -25.05 -103.81 32.34
N GLN A 195 -25.57 -103.79 33.57
CA GLN A 195 -26.23 -102.61 34.14
C GLN A 195 -25.23 -101.46 34.41
N GLU A 196 -24.01 -101.78 34.83
CA GLU A 196 -22.93 -100.80 35.01
C GLU A 196 -22.48 -100.22 33.67
N LEU A 197 -22.26 -101.05 32.65
CA LEU A 197 -21.95 -100.63 31.28
C LEU A 197 -23.09 -99.80 30.65
N GLU A 198 -24.36 -100.08 30.94
CA GLU A 198 -25.48 -99.22 30.53
C GLU A 198 -25.45 -97.84 31.21
N LYS A 199 -25.10 -97.77 32.51
CA LYS A 199 -24.96 -96.49 33.23
C LYS A 199 -23.77 -95.68 32.70
N GLU A 200 -22.64 -96.34 32.47
CA GLU A 200 -21.41 -95.71 31.96
C GLU A 200 -21.60 -95.22 30.51
N LYS A 201 -22.18 -96.05 29.64
CA LYS A 201 -22.59 -95.67 28.28
C LYS A 201 -23.52 -94.44 28.30
N ARG A 202 -24.51 -94.37 29.20
CA ARG A 202 -25.40 -93.20 29.30
C ARG A 202 -24.64 -91.93 29.73
N LYS A 203 -23.69 -92.03 30.67
CA LYS A 203 -22.80 -90.90 31.02
C LYS A 203 -21.99 -90.43 29.82
N LEU A 204 -21.32 -91.35 29.13
CA LEU A 204 -20.52 -91.04 27.94
C LEU A 204 -21.39 -90.46 26.80
N GLN A 205 -22.63 -90.92 26.64
CA GLN A 205 -23.57 -90.33 25.67
C GLN A 205 -24.00 -88.91 26.06
N GLN A 206 -24.17 -88.62 27.35
CA GLN A 206 -24.42 -87.25 27.84
C GLN A 206 -23.19 -86.36 27.64
N GLU A 207 -22.00 -86.82 28.03
CA GLU A 207 -20.73 -86.09 27.85
C GLU A 207 -20.45 -85.79 26.37
N ILE A 208 -20.70 -86.75 25.47
CA ILE A 208 -20.64 -86.54 24.02
C ILE A 208 -21.64 -85.47 23.55
N ALA A 209 -22.86 -85.43 24.09
CA ALA A 209 -23.85 -84.42 23.73
C ALA A 209 -23.44 -83.03 24.23
N GLU A 210 -22.95 -82.92 25.47
CA GLU A 210 -22.45 -81.67 26.06
C GLU A 210 -21.23 -81.14 25.28
N LEU A 211 -20.29 -82.01 24.90
CA LEU A 211 -19.15 -81.66 24.05
C LEU A 211 -19.56 -81.29 22.61
N GLN A 212 -20.60 -81.92 22.06
CA GLN A 212 -21.15 -81.53 20.75
C GLN A 212 -21.82 -80.16 20.80
N GLU A 213 -22.54 -79.83 21.89
CA GLU A 213 -23.10 -78.50 22.08
C GLU A 213 -22.00 -77.45 22.25
N GLN A 214 -21.00 -77.69 23.08
CA GLN A 214 -19.83 -76.80 23.24
C GLN A 214 -19.10 -76.58 21.89
N LEU A 215 -18.94 -77.62 21.07
CA LEU A 215 -18.36 -77.52 19.74
C LEU A 215 -19.24 -76.69 18.78
N ALA A 216 -20.57 -76.81 18.86
CA ALA A 216 -21.50 -76.01 18.07
C ALA A 216 -21.47 -74.52 18.48
N GLN A 217 -21.50 -74.24 19.79
CA GLN A 217 -21.34 -72.88 20.33
C GLN A 217 -19.99 -72.26 19.94
N ALA A 218 -18.90 -73.04 19.99
CA ALA A 218 -17.58 -72.59 19.57
C ALA A 218 -17.49 -72.30 18.05
N ARG A 219 -18.18 -73.08 17.21
CA ARG A 219 -18.30 -72.80 15.76
C ARG A 219 -19.07 -71.53 15.49
N GLN A 220 -20.25 -71.34 16.11
CA GLN A 220 -20.99 -70.09 16.01
C GLN A 220 -20.12 -68.89 16.45
N LYS A 221 -19.29 -69.05 17.50
CA LYS A 221 -18.34 -68.03 17.95
C LYS A 221 -17.30 -67.67 16.88
N ILE A 222 -16.84 -68.65 16.11
CA ILE A 222 -15.91 -68.44 14.99
C ILE A 222 -16.64 -67.72 13.85
N ASP A 223 -17.83 -68.17 13.44
CA ASP A 223 -18.62 -67.54 12.38
C ASP A 223 -18.96 -66.06 12.69
N GLU A 224 -19.30 -65.76 13.95
CA GLU A 224 -19.49 -64.40 14.49
C GLU A 224 -18.22 -63.55 14.36
N LEU A 225 -17.06 -64.11 14.74
CA LEU A 225 -15.77 -63.41 14.71
C LEU A 225 -15.25 -63.22 13.29
N GLU A 226 -15.40 -64.20 12.39
CA GLU A 226 -15.06 -64.06 10.97
C GLU A 226 -15.92 -62.98 10.30
N THR A 227 -17.23 -62.95 10.59
CA THR A 227 -18.13 -61.89 10.12
C THR A 227 -17.69 -60.52 10.63
N PHE A 228 -17.25 -60.42 11.89
CA PHE A 228 -16.73 -59.18 12.48
C PHE A 228 -15.38 -58.76 11.86
N ILE A 229 -14.48 -59.71 11.57
CA ILE A 229 -13.21 -59.46 10.88
C ILE A 229 -13.46 -58.96 9.45
N VAL A 230 -14.36 -59.59 8.69
CA VAL A 230 -14.74 -59.14 7.34
C VAL A 230 -15.36 -57.74 7.36
N ARG A 231 -16.11 -57.40 8.41
CA ARG A 231 -16.62 -56.03 8.63
C ARG A 231 -15.47 -55.05 8.89
N LEU A 232 -14.56 -55.34 9.82
CA LEU A 232 -13.40 -54.49 10.11
C LEU A 232 -12.47 -54.32 8.90
N GLN A 233 -12.30 -55.35 8.07
CA GLN A 233 -11.55 -55.25 6.81
C GLN A 233 -12.19 -54.28 5.82
N LYS A 234 -13.53 -54.26 5.71
CA LYS A 234 -14.25 -53.28 4.88
C LYS A 234 -14.14 -51.86 5.44
N GLU A 235 -14.30 -51.70 6.75
CA GLU A 235 -14.15 -50.39 7.42
C GLU A 235 -12.70 -49.86 7.27
N LEU A 236 -11.69 -50.74 7.41
CA LEU A 236 -10.29 -50.41 7.16
C LEU A 236 -10.03 -50.00 5.70
N ALA A 237 -10.54 -50.74 4.72
CA ALA A 237 -10.37 -50.41 3.30
C ALA A 237 -10.98 -49.03 2.94
N VAL A 238 -12.14 -48.69 3.51
CA VAL A 238 -12.74 -47.35 3.37
C VAL A 238 -11.89 -46.26 4.01
N MET A 239 -11.26 -46.53 5.17
CA MET A 239 -10.35 -45.57 5.80
C MET A 239 -9.04 -45.39 5.02
N THR A 240 -8.47 -46.46 4.45
CA THR A 240 -7.30 -46.38 3.56
C THR A 240 -7.59 -45.54 2.32
N HIS A 241 -8.71 -45.79 1.64
CA HIS A 241 -9.12 -45.00 0.46
C HIS A 241 -9.29 -43.50 0.80
N LYS A 242 -9.86 -43.18 1.98
CA LYS A 242 -9.94 -41.78 2.44
C LYS A 242 -8.58 -41.17 2.73
N ALA A 243 -7.66 -41.92 3.32
CA ALA A 243 -6.30 -41.45 3.56
C ALA A 243 -5.53 -41.21 2.25
N GLU A 244 -5.77 -42.02 1.22
CA GLU A 244 -5.24 -41.82 -0.14
C GLU A 244 -5.84 -40.57 -0.81
N GLU A 245 -7.16 -40.34 -0.69
CA GLU A 245 -7.81 -39.11 -1.16
C GLU A 245 -7.30 -37.85 -0.44
N GLU A 246 -7.15 -37.87 0.89
CA GLU A 246 -6.56 -36.77 1.65
C GLU A 246 -5.09 -36.53 1.28
N ALA A 247 -4.31 -37.59 1.05
CA ALA A 247 -2.92 -37.48 0.61
C ALA A 247 -2.81 -36.85 -0.79
N ALA A 248 -3.67 -37.26 -1.73
CA ALA A 248 -3.76 -36.65 -3.07
C ALA A 248 -4.21 -35.19 -3.00
N GLY A 249 -5.21 -34.87 -2.16
CA GLY A 249 -5.67 -33.51 -1.91
C GLY A 249 -4.56 -32.62 -1.32
N ARG A 250 -3.80 -33.13 -0.34
CA ARG A 250 -2.65 -32.44 0.26
C ARG A 250 -1.53 -32.23 -0.76
N ALA A 251 -1.26 -33.21 -1.62
CA ALA A 251 -0.26 -33.08 -2.70
C ALA A 251 -0.65 -32.01 -3.73
N LYS A 252 -1.93 -31.94 -4.11
CA LYS A 252 -2.47 -30.87 -4.97
C LYS A 252 -2.35 -29.49 -4.31
N ALA A 253 -2.73 -29.37 -3.04
CA ALA A 253 -2.63 -28.11 -2.30
C ALA A 253 -1.17 -27.63 -2.11
N GLU A 254 -0.23 -28.54 -1.84
CA GLU A 254 1.21 -28.21 -1.79
C GLU A 254 1.78 -27.82 -3.16
N LYS A 255 1.23 -28.32 -4.27
CA LYS A 255 1.58 -27.84 -5.62
C LYS A 255 1.04 -26.43 -5.85
N GLU A 256 -0.26 -26.21 -5.64
CA GLU A 256 -0.91 -24.90 -5.82
C GLU A 256 -0.26 -23.81 -4.97
N LYS A 257 0.12 -24.15 -3.73
CA LYS A 257 0.93 -23.32 -2.84
C LYS A 257 2.29 -22.95 -3.45
N ARG A 258 3.01 -23.88 -4.06
CA ARG A 258 4.31 -23.59 -4.72
C ARG A 258 4.12 -22.75 -5.97
N ASP A 259 3.13 -23.07 -6.80
CA ASP A 259 2.79 -22.30 -7.99
C ASP A 259 2.47 -20.83 -7.60
N LEU A 260 1.69 -20.62 -6.54
CA LEU A 260 1.38 -19.30 -5.97
C LEU A 260 2.61 -18.61 -5.33
N GLN A 261 3.50 -19.36 -4.69
CA GLN A 261 4.76 -18.81 -4.16
C GLN A 261 5.70 -18.34 -5.28
N THR A 262 5.73 -19.05 -6.41
CA THR A 262 6.47 -18.63 -7.62
C THR A 262 5.87 -17.35 -8.20
N GLN A 263 4.55 -17.31 -8.42
CA GLN A 263 3.86 -16.10 -8.90
C GLN A 263 4.06 -14.89 -7.96
N LEU A 264 4.07 -15.12 -6.64
CA LEU A 264 4.33 -14.07 -5.67
C LEU A 264 5.76 -13.51 -5.79
N GLN A 265 6.76 -14.36 -6.06
CA GLN A 265 8.13 -13.92 -6.31
C GLN A 265 8.23 -13.16 -7.63
N GLU A 266 7.67 -13.69 -8.72
CA GLU A 266 7.62 -13.01 -10.03
C GLU A 266 7.00 -11.60 -9.91
N THR A 267 5.88 -11.48 -9.18
CA THR A 267 5.20 -10.19 -8.93
C THR A 267 6.01 -9.25 -8.02
N GLN A 268 6.87 -9.78 -7.14
CA GLN A 268 7.78 -8.99 -6.32
C GLN A 268 8.97 -8.47 -7.13
N ASP A 269 9.55 -9.30 -7.98
CA ASP A 269 10.66 -8.97 -8.87
C ASP A 269 10.22 -7.90 -9.90
N ASP A 270 9.04 -8.05 -10.49
CA ASP A 270 8.41 -7.03 -11.35
C ASP A 270 8.19 -5.70 -10.61
N LEU A 271 7.73 -5.76 -9.35
CA LEU A 271 7.52 -4.57 -8.53
C LEU A 271 8.84 -3.88 -8.15
N GLU A 272 9.95 -4.61 -7.99
CA GLU A 272 11.28 -4.04 -7.77
C GLU A 272 11.85 -3.42 -9.05
N SER A 273 11.66 -4.10 -10.19
CA SER A 273 11.99 -3.59 -11.54
C SER A 273 11.26 -2.27 -11.84
N GLU A 274 9.95 -2.19 -11.58
CA GLU A 274 9.17 -0.96 -11.74
C GLU A 274 9.57 0.15 -10.76
N LYS A 275 9.91 -0.17 -9.49
CA LYS A 275 10.50 0.81 -8.56
C LYS A 275 11.81 1.37 -9.11
N GLU A 276 12.70 0.53 -9.65
CA GLU A 276 13.95 0.97 -10.26
C GLU A 276 13.71 1.83 -11.51
N ALA A 277 12.83 1.41 -12.41
CA ALA A 277 12.47 2.14 -13.62
C ALA A 277 11.90 3.54 -13.26
N ARG A 278 10.97 3.58 -12.30
CA ARG A 278 10.39 4.82 -11.77
C ARG A 278 11.43 5.70 -11.07
N ALA A 279 12.38 5.14 -10.34
CA ALA A 279 13.46 5.90 -9.70
C ALA A 279 14.43 6.51 -10.74
N LYS A 280 14.74 5.76 -11.81
CA LYS A 280 15.52 6.26 -12.97
C LYS A 280 14.77 7.38 -13.69
N ALA A 281 13.46 7.23 -13.91
CA ALA A 281 12.60 8.24 -14.54
C ALA A 281 12.46 9.51 -13.69
N GLU A 282 12.21 9.42 -12.37
CA GLU A 282 12.19 10.59 -11.48
C GLU A 282 13.56 11.28 -11.41
N LYS A 283 14.68 10.53 -11.48
CA LYS A 283 16.01 11.13 -11.57
C LYS A 283 16.19 11.90 -12.88
N GLN A 284 15.85 11.30 -14.02
CA GLN A 284 15.92 11.98 -15.33
C GLN A 284 15.03 13.22 -15.38
N LYS A 285 13.79 13.13 -14.87
CA LYS A 285 12.85 14.25 -14.74
C LYS A 285 13.42 15.40 -13.89
N ARG A 286 14.13 15.10 -12.79
CA ARG A 286 14.85 16.12 -12.02
C ARG A 286 15.97 16.74 -12.83
N GLN A 287 16.82 15.94 -13.47
CA GLN A 287 17.91 16.46 -14.31
C GLN A 287 17.40 17.36 -15.44
N VAL A 288 16.30 17.00 -16.10
CA VAL A 288 15.65 17.83 -17.13
C VAL A 288 15.05 19.11 -16.54
N ASN A 289 14.45 19.07 -15.35
CA ASN A 289 14.03 20.30 -14.66
C ASN A 289 15.24 21.19 -14.31
N ASP A 290 16.30 20.62 -13.74
CA ASP A 290 17.53 21.35 -13.37
C ASP A 290 18.20 21.99 -14.61
N GLU A 291 18.15 21.32 -15.76
CA GLU A 291 18.61 21.86 -17.05
C GLU A 291 17.67 22.95 -17.60
N LEU A 292 16.35 22.78 -17.47
CA LEU A 292 15.34 23.74 -17.92
C LEU A 292 15.37 25.02 -17.07
N ASP A 293 15.57 24.91 -15.76
CA ASP A 293 15.72 26.05 -14.85
C ASP A 293 17.06 26.78 -15.09
N ARG A 294 18.17 26.09 -15.38
CA ARG A 294 19.40 26.74 -15.88
C ARG A 294 19.22 27.46 -17.22
N LEU A 295 18.43 26.88 -18.12
CA LEU A 295 18.10 27.53 -19.40
C LEU A 295 17.18 28.75 -19.20
N ARG A 296 16.34 28.77 -18.15
CA ARG A 296 15.61 29.97 -17.71
C ARG A 296 16.54 31.02 -17.12
N GLU A 297 17.42 30.66 -16.19
CA GLU A 297 18.42 31.57 -15.61
C GLU A 297 19.29 32.21 -16.71
N SER A 298 19.76 31.41 -17.68
CA SER A 298 20.52 31.90 -18.83
C SER A 298 19.69 32.75 -19.80
N LEU A 299 18.39 32.46 -19.97
CA LEU A 299 17.48 33.29 -20.75
C LEU A 299 17.21 34.62 -20.05
N GLU A 300 16.95 34.63 -18.75
CA GLU A 300 16.77 35.85 -17.94
C GLU A 300 18.04 36.71 -17.92
N GLU A 301 19.23 36.11 -17.87
CA GLU A 301 20.51 36.83 -18.04
C GLU A 301 20.63 37.46 -19.44
N VAL A 302 20.28 36.72 -20.51
CA VAL A 302 20.29 37.23 -21.89
C VAL A 302 19.22 38.31 -22.11
N GLU A 303 18.03 38.17 -21.53
CA GLU A 303 16.96 39.17 -21.58
C GLU A 303 17.35 40.43 -20.80
N SER A 304 17.89 40.30 -19.58
CA SER A 304 18.40 41.44 -18.80
C SER A 304 19.56 42.14 -19.49
N SER A 305 20.46 41.38 -20.13
CA SER A 305 21.57 41.91 -20.93
C SER A 305 21.05 42.64 -22.19
N THR A 306 20.03 42.08 -22.85
CA THR A 306 19.37 42.69 -24.01
C THR A 306 18.64 43.98 -23.62
N VAL A 307 17.94 44.01 -22.48
CA VAL A 307 17.29 45.22 -21.95
C VAL A 307 18.34 46.29 -21.63
N ALA A 308 19.41 45.95 -20.92
CA ALA A 308 20.50 46.90 -20.64
C ALA A 308 21.18 47.41 -21.92
N GLN A 309 21.39 46.54 -22.92
CA GLN A 309 21.94 46.94 -24.22
C GLN A 309 20.97 47.83 -25.01
N GLN A 310 19.65 47.59 -24.88
CA GLN A 310 18.60 48.41 -25.49
C GLN A 310 18.48 49.77 -24.80
N GLU A 311 18.59 49.84 -23.47
CA GLU A 311 18.67 51.11 -22.73
C GLU A 311 19.91 51.92 -23.12
N ILE A 312 21.09 51.30 -23.18
CA ILE A 312 22.33 51.94 -23.65
C ILE A 312 22.18 52.42 -25.10
N ARG A 313 21.51 51.64 -25.97
CA ARG A 313 21.19 52.06 -27.34
C ARG A 313 20.26 53.27 -27.35
N THR A 314 19.18 53.27 -26.59
CA THR A 314 18.24 54.39 -26.52
C THR A 314 18.86 55.63 -25.89
N GLN A 315 19.76 55.49 -24.91
CA GLN A 315 20.59 56.60 -24.42
C GLN A 315 21.46 57.17 -25.53
N ARG A 316 22.18 56.34 -26.29
CA ARG A 316 22.99 56.79 -27.45
C ARG A 316 22.15 57.40 -28.57
N GLU A 317 20.95 56.91 -28.82
CA GLU A 317 20.02 57.47 -29.80
C GLU A 317 19.48 58.84 -29.34
N ASN A 318 19.23 59.01 -28.04
CA ASN A 318 18.89 60.31 -27.44
C ASN A 318 20.08 61.29 -27.45
N GLU A 319 21.28 60.85 -27.07
CA GLU A 319 22.51 61.63 -27.18
C GLU A 319 22.77 62.08 -28.63
N LEU A 320 22.59 61.18 -29.60
CA LEU A 320 22.75 61.46 -31.02
C LEU A 320 21.65 62.39 -31.56
N ALA A 321 20.42 62.31 -31.03
CA ALA A 321 19.36 63.26 -31.34
C ALA A 321 19.64 64.66 -30.73
N VAL A 322 20.14 64.73 -29.50
CA VAL A 322 20.57 65.98 -28.85
C VAL A 322 21.77 66.59 -29.56
N LEU A 323 22.77 65.78 -29.96
CA LEU A 323 23.93 66.23 -30.72
C LEU A 323 23.54 66.71 -32.12
N LYS A 324 22.63 66.02 -32.82
CA LYS A 324 22.05 66.50 -34.08
C LYS A 324 21.32 67.82 -33.90
N LYS A 325 20.43 67.94 -32.92
CA LYS A 325 19.71 69.20 -32.65
C LYS A 325 20.70 70.32 -32.29
N THR A 326 21.71 70.05 -31.47
CA THR A 326 22.73 71.05 -31.11
C THR A 326 23.54 71.47 -32.34
N LEU A 327 23.86 70.54 -33.24
CA LEU A 327 24.51 70.83 -34.51
C LEU A 327 23.60 71.63 -35.46
N GLU A 328 22.31 71.33 -35.50
CA GLU A 328 21.29 72.07 -36.27
C GLU A 328 21.08 73.49 -35.71
N ASP A 329 20.99 73.63 -34.38
CA ASP A 329 20.89 74.92 -33.67
C ASP A 329 22.18 75.76 -33.87
N GLU A 330 23.38 75.16 -33.79
CA GLU A 330 24.67 75.82 -34.08
C GLU A 330 24.82 76.15 -35.58
N MET A 331 24.39 75.28 -36.49
CA MET A 331 24.38 75.56 -37.93
C MET A 331 23.44 76.72 -38.26
N ALA A 332 22.25 76.76 -37.64
CA ALA A 332 21.32 77.88 -37.79
C ALA A 332 21.92 79.19 -37.21
N ALA A 333 22.52 79.15 -36.02
CA ALA A 333 23.20 80.30 -35.43
C ALA A 333 24.40 80.79 -36.29
N HIS A 334 25.11 79.86 -36.93
CA HIS A 334 26.21 80.17 -37.85
C HIS A 334 25.71 80.70 -39.21
N GLU A 335 24.57 80.21 -39.72
CA GLU A 335 23.91 80.77 -40.90
C GLU A 335 23.35 82.17 -40.62
N ASP A 336 22.74 82.41 -39.44
CA ASP A 336 22.32 83.73 -38.98
C ASP A 336 23.52 84.67 -38.78
N ALA A 337 24.64 84.19 -38.25
CA ALA A 337 25.88 84.95 -38.15
C ALA A 337 26.44 85.31 -39.54
N ILE A 338 26.42 84.38 -40.50
CA ILE A 338 26.78 84.63 -41.90
C ILE A 338 25.79 85.60 -42.56
N ALA A 339 24.48 85.50 -42.29
CA ALA A 339 23.47 86.40 -42.83
C ALA A 339 23.62 87.81 -42.26
N ALA A 340 23.88 87.95 -40.96
CA ALA A 340 24.19 89.21 -40.30
C ALA A 340 25.50 89.83 -40.81
N MET A 341 26.54 89.03 -41.04
CA MET A 341 27.81 89.49 -41.63
C MET A 341 27.64 89.87 -43.11
N ARG A 342 26.86 89.11 -43.90
CA ARG A 342 26.48 89.48 -45.27
C ARG A 342 25.64 90.76 -45.30
N SER A 343 24.72 90.96 -44.35
CA SER A 343 23.94 92.19 -44.22
C SER A 343 24.82 93.38 -43.84
N LYS A 344 25.77 93.21 -42.91
CA LYS A 344 26.77 94.24 -42.58
C LYS A 344 27.66 94.57 -43.78
N HIS A 345 28.17 93.56 -44.49
CA HIS A 345 29.00 93.78 -45.68
C HIS A 345 28.20 94.40 -46.84
N SER A 346 26.93 94.04 -47.05
CA SER A 346 26.05 94.73 -48.01
C SER A 346 25.92 96.19 -47.61
N LYS A 347 25.50 96.49 -46.37
CA LYS A 347 25.36 97.88 -45.89
C LYS A 347 26.65 98.68 -46.03
N ALA A 348 27.80 98.09 -45.72
CA ALA A 348 29.09 98.75 -45.92
C ALA A 348 29.44 98.97 -47.41
N VAL A 349 29.07 98.03 -48.30
CA VAL A 349 29.19 98.20 -49.76
C VAL A 349 28.20 99.24 -50.29
N ASP A 350 27.00 99.30 -49.74
CA ASP A 350 25.95 100.27 -50.09
C ASP A 350 26.35 101.68 -49.62
N GLU A 351 26.87 101.83 -48.39
CA GLU A 351 27.48 103.07 -47.87
C GLU A 351 28.71 103.49 -48.70
N LEU A 352 29.57 102.54 -49.10
CA LEU A 352 30.71 102.82 -50.01
C LEU A 352 30.24 103.19 -51.42
N ASN A 353 29.11 102.65 -51.90
CA ASN A 353 28.51 103.02 -53.18
C ASN A 353 27.85 104.41 -53.10
N GLU A 354 27.19 104.78 -52.00
CA GLU A 354 26.69 106.15 -51.79
C GLU A 354 27.85 107.15 -51.67
N GLN A 355 28.93 106.79 -50.98
CA GLN A 355 30.16 107.58 -50.96
C GLN A 355 30.80 107.69 -52.36
N LEU A 356 30.77 106.62 -53.16
CA LEU A 356 31.28 106.61 -54.53
C LEU A 356 30.42 107.47 -55.47
N GLU A 357 29.10 107.42 -55.38
CA GLU A 357 28.21 108.28 -56.17
C GLU A 357 28.26 109.74 -55.71
N SER A 358 28.39 110.00 -54.40
CA SER A 358 28.68 111.33 -53.86
C SER A 358 30.02 111.87 -54.39
N ALA A 359 31.07 111.04 -54.41
CA ALA A 359 32.36 111.37 -54.97
C ALA A 359 32.33 111.57 -56.49
N LYS A 360 31.59 110.75 -57.25
CA LYS A 360 31.35 110.94 -58.69
C LYS A 360 30.61 112.24 -58.98
N LYS A 361 29.59 112.58 -58.19
CA LYS A 361 28.80 113.81 -58.32
C LYS A 361 29.61 115.05 -57.97
N SER A 362 30.43 114.97 -56.92
CA SER A 362 31.43 115.98 -56.56
C SER A 362 32.48 116.15 -57.66
N LYS A 363 33.05 115.04 -58.17
CA LYS A 363 33.96 115.02 -59.31
C LYS A 363 33.34 115.66 -60.55
N GLN A 364 32.10 115.31 -60.92
CA GLN A 364 31.43 115.86 -62.10
C GLN A 364 31.18 117.38 -61.97
N ASN A 365 30.92 117.87 -60.75
CA ASN A 365 30.85 119.30 -60.49
C ASN A 365 32.22 119.98 -60.61
N MET A 366 33.29 119.34 -60.11
CA MET A 366 34.67 119.81 -60.27
C MET A 366 35.13 119.80 -61.74
N GLU A 367 34.76 118.79 -62.53
CA GLU A 367 35.06 118.71 -63.96
C GLU A 367 34.32 119.80 -64.76
N LYS A 368 33.07 120.11 -64.40
CA LYS A 368 32.34 121.27 -64.96
C LYS A 368 32.95 122.61 -64.57
N GLY A 369 33.46 122.74 -63.34
CA GLY A 369 34.22 123.93 -62.90
C GLY A 369 35.55 124.08 -63.65
N LYS A 370 36.31 122.98 -63.78
CA LYS A 370 37.55 122.90 -64.53
C LYS A 370 37.36 123.29 -66.00
N GLY A 371 36.35 122.73 -66.68
CA GLY A 371 36.05 123.05 -68.08
C GLY A 371 35.69 124.52 -68.33
N LYS A 372 35.06 125.20 -67.36
CA LYS A 372 34.88 126.66 -67.42
C LYS A 372 36.21 127.41 -67.34
N LEU A 373 37.02 127.10 -66.32
CA LEU A 373 38.30 127.77 -66.09
C LEU A 373 39.32 127.52 -67.22
N GLU A 374 39.27 126.36 -67.87
CA GLU A 374 40.09 126.07 -69.05
C GLU A 374 39.66 126.90 -70.27
N GLY A 375 38.36 127.07 -70.52
CA GLY A 375 37.85 127.96 -71.58
C GLY A 375 38.12 129.44 -71.31
N GLU A 376 38.00 129.88 -70.05
CA GLU A 376 38.36 131.25 -69.62
C GLU A 376 39.88 131.51 -69.79
N ASN A 377 40.73 130.50 -69.54
CA ASN A 377 42.17 130.57 -69.77
C ASN A 377 42.54 130.59 -71.28
N GLU A 378 41.86 129.83 -72.14
CA GLU A 378 42.07 129.91 -73.60
C GLU A 378 41.67 131.29 -74.16
N SER A 379 40.56 131.88 -73.69
CA SER A 379 40.18 133.26 -74.01
C SER A 379 41.26 134.25 -73.62
N LEU A 380 41.72 134.20 -72.36
CA LEU A 380 42.75 135.13 -71.85
C LEU A 380 44.10 134.98 -72.56
N GLN A 381 44.42 133.80 -73.11
CA GLN A 381 45.63 133.60 -73.92
C GLN A 381 45.51 134.16 -75.34
N LEU A 382 44.30 134.21 -75.92
CA LEU A 382 44.02 134.95 -77.16
C LEU A 382 44.13 136.46 -76.91
N ASP A 383 43.48 136.98 -75.86
CA ASP A 383 43.55 138.40 -75.48
C ASP A 383 45.00 138.86 -75.24
N LEU A 384 45.81 138.05 -74.55
CA LEU A 384 47.25 138.32 -74.34
C LEU A 384 48.08 138.30 -75.64
N ARG A 385 47.63 137.60 -76.68
CA ARG A 385 48.31 137.52 -77.97
C ARG A 385 48.02 138.76 -78.82
N ASP A 386 46.77 139.18 -78.86
CA ASP A 386 46.34 140.36 -79.62
C ASP A 386 46.80 141.66 -78.95
N LEU A 387 46.79 141.71 -77.61
CA LEU A 387 47.39 142.84 -76.87
C LEU A 387 48.90 142.98 -77.13
N ARG A 388 49.62 141.86 -77.31
CA ARG A 388 51.04 141.87 -77.71
C ARG A 388 51.26 142.33 -79.16
N ALA A 389 50.34 142.00 -80.07
CA ALA A 389 50.37 142.52 -81.44
C ALA A 389 50.14 144.04 -81.47
N ALA A 390 49.13 144.53 -80.74
CA ALA A 390 48.84 145.96 -80.59
C ALA A 390 50.02 146.73 -79.96
N PHE A 391 50.68 146.15 -78.94
CA PHE A 391 51.86 146.75 -78.31
C PHE A 391 53.05 146.89 -79.29
N ALA A 392 53.27 145.89 -80.16
CA ALA A 392 54.33 145.92 -81.17
C ALA A 392 54.08 146.97 -82.27
N GLU A 393 52.83 147.20 -82.67
CA GLU A 393 52.51 148.30 -83.61
C GLU A 393 52.58 149.67 -82.93
N GLY A 394 52.18 149.78 -81.66
CA GLY A 394 52.28 150.99 -80.85
C GLY A 394 53.72 151.47 -80.67
N ASP A 395 54.64 150.59 -80.28
CA ASP A 395 56.05 150.94 -80.10
C ASP A 395 56.73 151.36 -81.42
N LYS A 396 56.26 150.83 -82.56
CA LYS A 396 56.73 151.23 -83.89
C LYS A 396 56.29 152.65 -84.25
N ARG A 397 55.06 153.06 -83.90
CA ARG A 397 54.60 154.46 -84.06
C ARG A 397 55.33 155.41 -83.11
N ARG A 398 55.57 154.99 -81.85
CA ARG A 398 56.29 155.79 -80.83
C ARG A 398 57.66 156.24 -81.33
N LYS A 399 58.48 155.32 -81.85
CA LYS A 399 59.82 155.64 -82.36
C LYS A 399 59.83 156.64 -83.53
N THR A 400 58.77 156.70 -84.34
CA THR A 400 58.67 157.69 -85.43
C THR A 400 58.32 159.09 -84.90
N ALA A 401 57.47 159.18 -83.88
CA ALA A 401 57.12 160.46 -83.24
C ALA A 401 58.29 161.04 -82.41
N GLU A 402 59.07 160.19 -81.74
CA GLU A 402 60.24 160.61 -80.95
C GLU A 402 61.32 161.29 -81.81
N ALA A 403 61.51 160.85 -83.06
CA ALA A 403 62.41 161.49 -84.00
C ALA A 403 61.97 162.93 -84.37
N GLN A 404 60.67 163.16 -84.56
CA GLN A 404 60.11 164.48 -84.90
C GLN A 404 60.07 165.43 -83.70
N LEU A 405 59.96 164.90 -82.48
CA LEU A 405 60.00 165.70 -81.25
C LEU A 405 61.40 166.29 -81.00
N SER A 406 62.46 165.52 -81.26
CA SER A 406 63.85 165.96 -81.09
C SER A 406 64.22 167.16 -81.97
N GLU A 407 63.61 167.30 -83.16
CA GLU A 407 63.82 168.42 -84.07
C GLU A 407 63.13 169.71 -83.57
N SER A 408 62.02 169.58 -82.83
CA SER A 408 61.32 170.72 -82.22
C SER A 408 61.96 171.19 -80.91
N GLN A 409 62.49 170.27 -80.09
CA GLN A 409 63.03 170.63 -78.77
C GLN A 409 64.29 171.51 -78.85
N ALA A 410 65.17 171.30 -79.84
CA ALA A 410 66.35 172.15 -80.06
C ALA A 410 65.98 173.60 -80.44
N LYS A 411 64.77 173.82 -80.95
CA LYS A 411 64.28 175.14 -81.37
C LYS A 411 63.75 175.95 -80.18
N ASN A 412 62.96 175.30 -79.31
CA ASN A 412 62.38 175.97 -78.13
C ASN A 412 63.43 176.38 -77.06
N THR A 413 64.61 175.76 -77.06
CA THR A 413 65.71 176.16 -76.15
C THR A 413 66.32 177.53 -76.49
N ASP A 414 66.19 178.02 -77.72
CA ASP A 414 66.69 179.36 -78.09
C ASP A 414 65.77 180.48 -77.58
N ASP A 415 64.46 180.25 -77.49
CA ASP A 415 63.48 181.27 -77.11
C ASP A 415 63.21 181.34 -75.60
N ALA A 416 63.33 180.23 -74.86
CA ALA A 416 63.04 180.20 -73.43
C ALA A 416 63.91 181.16 -72.59
N ALA A 417 65.20 181.30 -72.94
CA ALA A 417 66.12 182.17 -72.21
C ALA A 417 65.78 183.67 -72.38
N LYS A 418 65.27 184.07 -73.55
CA LYS A 418 65.00 185.48 -73.89
C LYS A 418 63.82 186.11 -73.12
N ILE A 419 63.02 185.30 -72.42
CA ILE A 419 61.78 185.74 -71.74
C ILE A 419 61.90 185.73 -70.20
N GLN A 420 62.80 184.91 -69.64
CA GLN A 420 63.12 184.98 -68.20
C GLN A 420 63.80 186.31 -67.84
N ASP A 421 64.53 186.93 -68.78
CA ASP A 421 65.20 188.22 -68.62
C ASP A 421 64.23 189.42 -68.48
N ILE A 422 62.98 189.25 -68.95
CA ILE A 422 61.96 190.30 -69.04
C ILE A 422 60.90 190.19 -67.92
N THR A 423 60.69 188.98 -67.38
CA THR A 423 59.61 188.70 -66.41
C THR A 423 60.16 188.64 -64.99
N SER A 424 59.45 189.19 -64.00
CA SER A 424 59.92 189.47 -62.62
C SER A 424 61.02 190.53 -62.46
N GLN A 425 61.65 190.98 -63.56
CA GLN A 425 62.04 192.38 -63.74
C GLN A 425 60.84 193.37 -63.69
N ASN A 426 59.66 192.99 -63.18
CA ASN A 426 58.55 193.90 -62.88
C ASN A 426 57.84 193.70 -61.52
N ASP A 427 58.43 192.93 -60.60
CA ASP A 427 57.99 192.84 -59.19
C ASP A 427 59.09 193.19 -58.14
N LYS A 428 60.28 193.71 -58.48
CA LYS A 428 60.57 195.08 -58.95
C LYS A 428 59.69 196.14 -58.26
N LEU A 429 60.34 197.10 -57.59
CA LEU A 429 59.85 198.47 -57.38
C LEU A 429 58.47 198.69 -56.72
N LYS A 430 57.92 197.75 -55.90
CA LYS A 430 56.72 198.02 -55.05
C LYS A 430 56.71 197.48 -53.60
N ALA A 431 57.65 196.60 -53.23
CA ALA A 431 58.10 196.46 -51.83
C ALA A 431 59.23 197.47 -51.47
N GLU A 432 59.56 198.28 -52.47
CA GLU A 432 60.37 199.48 -52.51
C GLU A 432 60.01 200.53 -51.44
N LEU A 433 60.93 201.48 -51.24
CA LEU A 433 60.67 202.86 -50.78
C LEU A 433 60.02 203.11 -49.39
N ALA A 434 59.47 202.11 -48.71
CA ALA A 434 58.72 202.31 -47.46
C ALA A 434 59.52 202.02 -46.17
N SER A 435 60.50 201.10 -46.19
CA SER A 435 61.32 200.79 -45.02
C SER A 435 62.66 201.54 -44.97
N VAL A 436 63.08 202.14 -46.09
CA VAL A 436 64.35 202.90 -46.19
C VAL A 436 64.27 204.22 -45.38
N THR A 437 63.08 204.68 -45.03
CA THR A 437 62.85 206.00 -44.42
C THR A 437 62.89 206.02 -42.88
N THR A 438 62.94 204.87 -42.19
CA THR A 438 62.87 204.83 -40.69
C THR A 438 64.07 204.22 -39.97
N GLN A 439 64.99 203.54 -40.67
CA GLN A 439 66.27 203.10 -40.09
C GLN A 439 67.50 203.67 -40.81
N LEU A 440 67.31 204.62 -41.72
CA LEU A 440 68.37 205.60 -42.05
C LEU A 440 68.47 206.73 -41.01
N GLU A 441 67.49 206.88 -40.12
CA GLU A 441 67.56 207.80 -38.98
C GLU A 441 68.14 207.13 -37.71
N GLU A 442 68.03 205.80 -37.56
CA GLU A 442 68.71 205.05 -36.50
C GLU A 442 70.16 204.65 -36.85
N LEU A 443 71.00 205.68 -36.88
CA LEU A 443 72.38 205.67 -36.37
C LEU A 443 73.40 204.82 -37.15
N ASP A 444 74.29 205.38 -37.97
CA ASP A 444 74.78 206.77 -38.09
C ASP A 444 75.23 207.46 -36.78
N ARG A 445 75.32 206.67 -35.69
CA ARG A 445 76.19 206.92 -34.53
C ARG A 445 77.14 205.75 -34.26
N LYS A 446 77.24 204.80 -35.18
CA LYS A 446 78.24 203.71 -35.13
C LYS A 446 79.07 203.52 -36.41
N SER A 447 78.74 204.19 -37.51
CA SER A 447 79.58 204.29 -38.71
C SER A 447 80.73 205.32 -38.56
N SER A 448 81.36 205.37 -37.38
CA SER A 448 82.37 206.39 -37.04
C SER A 448 83.28 206.02 -35.84
N GLY A 449 83.22 204.78 -35.37
CA GLY A 449 83.92 204.34 -34.14
C GLY A 449 85.16 203.46 -34.38
N SER A 450 85.02 202.37 -35.15
CA SER A 450 86.06 201.33 -35.28
C SER A 450 86.88 201.38 -36.57
N GLU A 451 86.68 202.40 -37.43
CA GLU A 451 87.58 202.74 -38.56
C GLU A 451 88.97 203.26 -38.11
N ARG A 452 89.33 203.03 -36.83
CA ARG A 452 90.60 203.40 -36.21
C ARG A 452 91.28 202.25 -35.47
N THR A 453 90.61 201.11 -35.32
CA THR A 453 91.15 199.91 -34.68
C THR A 453 90.77 198.68 -35.51
N VAL A 454 91.67 198.06 -36.26
CA VAL A 454 93.13 198.28 -36.31
C VAL A 454 93.62 197.73 -37.66
N LYS A 455 94.24 198.47 -38.58
CA LYS A 455 95.37 199.42 -38.53
C LYS A 455 96.70 198.77 -38.10
N ASP A 456 96.73 198.18 -36.91
CA ASP A 456 97.95 197.67 -36.29
C ASP A 456 98.11 196.13 -36.43
N LEU A 457 97.30 195.47 -37.29
CA LEU A 457 97.34 194.02 -37.53
C LEU A 457 97.36 193.59 -39.02
N LYS A 458 97.20 194.51 -39.99
CA LYS A 458 97.59 194.22 -41.40
C LYS A 458 98.99 194.75 -41.77
N GLU A 459 99.63 195.44 -40.83
CA GLU A 459 101.11 195.56 -40.76
C GLU A 459 101.80 194.18 -40.65
N GLN A 460 101.05 193.08 -40.44
CA GLN A 460 101.61 191.73 -40.21
C GLN A 460 101.61 190.79 -41.43
N LEU A 461 100.90 191.05 -42.54
CA LEU A 461 101.18 190.34 -43.80
C LEU A 461 100.70 191.01 -45.11
N GLU A 462 100.92 192.32 -45.26
CA GLU A 462 101.02 192.91 -46.61
C GLU A 462 102.27 192.35 -47.37
N GLU A 463 103.37 192.05 -46.64
CA GLU A 463 104.67 191.62 -47.19
C GLU A 463 104.63 190.35 -48.08
N ALA A 464 103.61 189.48 -47.92
CA ALA A 464 103.49 188.25 -48.69
C ALA A 464 102.57 188.33 -49.92
N GLN A 465 101.75 189.39 -50.07
CA GLN A 465 100.89 189.53 -51.25
C GLN A 465 101.59 190.23 -52.43
N GLU A 466 102.71 190.92 -52.19
CA GLU A 466 103.41 191.72 -53.22
C GLU A 466 104.64 191.04 -53.84
N ARG A 467 105.21 190.01 -53.21
CA ARG A 467 106.61 189.57 -53.47
C ARG A 467 106.86 188.75 -54.76
N LEU A 468 105.92 188.63 -55.71
CA LEU A 468 106.23 187.98 -57.00
C LEU A 468 105.41 188.46 -58.22
N THR A 469 104.14 188.86 -58.09
CA THR A 469 103.39 189.42 -59.22
C THR A 469 103.93 190.76 -59.70
N GLU A 470 104.83 191.41 -58.94
CA GLU A 470 105.52 192.65 -59.29
C GLU A 470 107.07 192.57 -59.33
N GLU A 471 107.66 191.41 -59.64
CA GLU A 471 108.70 191.42 -60.70
C GLU A 471 108.03 191.15 -62.06
N ASN A 472 106.98 191.92 -62.38
CA ASN A 472 106.23 191.84 -63.63
C ASN A 472 107.07 192.42 -64.78
N ARG A 473 108.10 191.68 -65.21
CA ARG A 473 109.12 192.09 -66.20
C ARG A 473 109.99 193.28 -65.75
N ALA A 474 109.72 193.87 -64.59
CA ALA A 474 110.06 195.25 -64.25
C ALA A 474 111.19 195.43 -63.22
N LYS A 475 112.13 194.48 -63.14
CA LYS A 475 113.53 194.94 -63.14
C LYS A 475 113.87 195.57 -64.49
N ILE A 476 113.82 194.76 -65.55
CA ILE A 476 115.00 194.66 -66.43
C ILE A 476 115.44 196.00 -67.00
N ASN A 477 114.53 196.82 -67.54
CA ASN A 477 114.74 198.26 -67.71
C ASN A 477 113.42 198.99 -68.01
N SER A 478 112.76 199.57 -66.99
CA SER A 478 112.14 200.91 -66.97
C SER A 478 110.97 200.95 -65.97
N ASN A 479 110.88 201.82 -64.95
CA ASN A 479 111.67 202.99 -64.53
C ASN A 479 111.88 204.09 -65.60
N ASN A 480 111.69 205.36 -65.24
CA ASN A 480 111.98 206.51 -66.12
C ASN A 480 111.18 206.60 -67.44
N LYS A 481 109.88 206.27 -67.43
CA LYS A 481 108.91 207.36 -67.66
C LYS A 481 107.54 207.10 -66.99
N GLN A 482 107.13 207.78 -65.92
CA GLN A 482 107.18 209.21 -65.51
C GLN A 482 105.80 209.84 -65.68
N LYS A 483 105.03 209.92 -64.59
CA LYS A 483 104.79 211.21 -63.91
C LYS A 483 104.46 212.34 -64.90
N GLN A 484 103.29 212.26 -65.53
CA GLN A 484 102.73 213.36 -66.35
C GLN A 484 101.22 213.60 -66.15
N LEU A 485 100.39 212.56 -65.93
CA LEU A 485 98.95 212.72 -65.65
C LEU A 485 98.49 211.64 -64.64
N ALA A 486 98.10 211.92 -63.40
CA ALA A 486 98.09 213.17 -62.63
C ALA A 486 97.07 214.26 -63.05
N ASP A 487 96.49 214.90 -62.03
CA ASP A 487 96.04 216.30 -62.02
C ASP A 487 94.88 216.75 -62.95
N GLU A 488 94.14 215.83 -63.56
CA GLU A 488 92.76 216.06 -64.05
C GLU A 488 91.92 214.79 -63.75
N ALA A 489 91.52 214.50 -62.50
CA ALA A 489 91.04 215.37 -61.42
C ALA A 489 89.73 216.10 -61.81
N GLU A 490 89.44 217.21 -61.13
CA GLU A 490 88.50 218.24 -61.56
C GLU A 490 87.02 217.88 -61.86
N ARG A 491 86.20 218.39 -60.92
CA ARG A 491 85.24 219.48 -61.20
C ARG A 491 83.84 219.10 -61.68
N LEU A 492 83.60 217.90 -62.22
CA LEU A 492 82.26 217.51 -62.69
C LEU A 492 81.74 216.18 -62.07
N ASN A 493 81.31 216.05 -60.80
CA ASN A 493 80.91 217.00 -59.74
C ASN A 493 79.81 218.02 -60.12
N GLN A 494 79.10 218.54 -59.12
CA GLN A 494 78.03 219.54 -59.29
C GLN A 494 76.83 219.01 -60.13
N GLN A 495 75.83 219.86 -60.35
CA GLN A 495 75.00 219.95 -61.55
C GLN A 495 74.35 218.65 -62.07
N LEU A 496 73.03 218.46 -61.93
CA LEU A 496 71.97 219.33 -61.41
C LEU A 496 71.06 218.37 -60.61
N GLU A 497 70.89 218.50 -59.29
CA GLU A 497 70.11 219.56 -58.62
C GLU A 497 68.63 219.37 -59.00
N ASP A 498 67.90 220.44 -59.30
CA ASP A 498 66.88 220.58 -60.35
C ASP A 498 66.57 219.27 -61.13
N GLU A 499 65.42 218.60 -61.00
CA GLU A 499 64.12 218.95 -60.41
C GLU A 499 63.55 217.72 -59.65
N GLU A 500 62.93 217.83 -58.46
CA GLU A 500 61.73 218.62 -58.13
C GLU A 500 60.44 218.14 -58.86
N GLU A 501 59.33 218.89 -58.69
CA GLU A 501 58.22 219.05 -59.66
C GLU A 501 57.41 217.80 -60.14
N ALA A 502 57.79 216.56 -59.80
CA ALA A 502 57.14 215.30 -60.25
C ALA A 502 56.12 214.67 -59.26
N LYS A 503 55.82 215.37 -58.15
CA LYS A 503 54.46 215.88 -57.86
C LYS A 503 53.27 214.91 -57.91
N GLY A 504 52.70 214.68 -56.72
CA GLY A 504 51.34 215.15 -56.37
C GLY A 504 50.10 214.60 -57.08
N ALA A 505 50.20 213.90 -58.22
CA ALA A 505 49.05 213.57 -59.07
C ALA A 505 48.01 212.62 -58.43
N LEU A 506 48.39 211.86 -57.39
CA LEU A 506 47.46 210.99 -56.65
C LEU A 506 46.54 211.74 -55.66
N GLN A 507 46.66 213.08 -55.58
CA GLN A 507 45.68 214.01 -54.99
C GLN A 507 44.28 213.94 -55.66
N VAL A 508 44.10 213.17 -56.74
CA VAL A 508 42.93 213.20 -57.62
C VAL A 508 42.01 211.96 -57.52
N LYS A 509 42.52 210.76 -57.19
CA LYS A 509 41.70 209.53 -57.32
C LYS A 509 40.88 209.17 -56.08
N LEU A 510 41.31 209.57 -54.89
CA LEU A 510 40.49 209.52 -53.66
C LEU A 510 39.24 210.41 -53.78
N THR A 511 39.38 211.50 -54.54
CA THR A 511 38.34 212.49 -54.88
C THR A 511 37.20 211.92 -55.74
N GLN A 512 37.32 210.71 -56.30
CA GLN A 512 36.24 210.04 -57.04
C GLN A 512 35.44 209.02 -56.22
N LEU A 513 36.00 208.41 -55.18
CA LEU A 513 35.18 207.65 -54.22
C LEU A 513 34.36 208.58 -53.29
N THR A 514 34.75 209.86 -53.23
CA THR A 514 33.90 210.95 -52.75
C THR A 514 32.60 211.11 -53.58
N GLN A 515 32.56 210.60 -54.81
CA GLN A 515 31.44 210.83 -55.75
C GLN A 515 30.31 209.80 -55.62
N GLN A 516 30.60 208.51 -55.38
CA GLN A 516 29.57 207.49 -55.14
C GLN A 516 28.88 207.63 -53.76
N LEU A 517 29.46 208.43 -52.85
CA LEU A 517 28.80 208.86 -51.62
C LEU A 517 27.63 209.81 -51.86
N ASN A 518 27.55 210.47 -53.03
CA ASN A 518 26.64 211.60 -53.25
C ASN A 518 25.28 211.25 -53.86
N GLU A 519 25.11 210.12 -54.57
CA GLU A 519 23.76 209.70 -55.02
C GLU A 519 22.86 209.31 -53.83
N ALA A 520 23.46 208.86 -52.72
CA ALA A 520 22.76 208.68 -51.45
C ALA A 520 22.24 210.00 -50.83
N LYS A 521 22.57 211.17 -51.41
CA LYS A 521 22.08 212.50 -51.00
C LYS A 521 21.74 213.45 -52.17
N LYS A 522 21.24 212.93 -53.29
CA LYS A 522 20.32 213.65 -54.19
C LYS A 522 19.40 212.67 -54.92
N LYS A 523 18.93 211.64 -54.22
CA LYS A 523 17.62 211.69 -53.53
C LYS A 523 17.62 212.07 -52.03
N VAL A 524 18.41 213.07 -51.66
CA VAL A 524 17.88 214.08 -50.72
C VAL A 524 16.92 214.97 -51.51
N ASP A 525 17.43 215.79 -52.43
CA ASP A 525 16.60 216.75 -53.14
C ASP A 525 16.10 216.25 -54.52
N ASP A 526 15.09 215.37 -54.48
CA ASP A 526 13.92 215.57 -55.36
C ASP A 526 13.31 216.96 -55.05
N ASP A 527 13.53 217.50 -53.84
CA ASP A 527 13.25 218.88 -53.42
C ASP A 527 14.09 219.98 -54.14
N GLN A 528 14.75 219.64 -55.27
CA GLN A 528 15.24 220.61 -56.25
C GLN A 528 14.76 220.36 -57.69
N LEU A 529 13.74 219.51 -57.85
CA LEU A 529 12.82 219.46 -58.99
C LEU A 529 12.27 220.86 -59.32
N GLU A 530 12.08 221.68 -58.29
CA GLU A 530 11.57 223.06 -58.38
C GLU A 530 12.66 224.15 -58.39
N LEU A 531 13.95 223.83 -58.64
CA LEU A 531 14.87 224.84 -59.21
C LEU A 531 14.93 224.76 -60.75
N GLU A 532 13.78 225.10 -61.32
CA GLU A 532 13.67 226.04 -62.44
C GLU A 532 14.34 225.60 -63.76
N GLU A 533 13.65 225.09 -64.78
CA GLU A 533 12.29 225.37 -65.28
C GLU A 533 11.90 226.87 -65.45
N VAL A 534 12.63 227.81 -64.84
CA VAL A 534 12.41 229.26 -64.89
C VAL A 534 13.66 230.03 -65.34
N GLN A 535 14.86 229.44 -65.26
CA GLN A 535 16.02 229.90 -66.06
C GLN A 535 16.15 229.12 -67.40
N ASN A 536 15.23 228.20 -67.64
CA ASN A 536 14.51 228.06 -68.92
C ASN A 536 14.02 229.45 -69.39
N GLY A 537 14.87 230.17 -70.12
CA GLY A 537 14.68 231.60 -70.29
C GLY A 537 15.10 232.41 -69.06
N LYS A 538 16.35 232.24 -68.63
CA LYS A 538 17.29 233.36 -68.74
C LYS A 538 18.37 233.07 -69.79
N ARG A 539 18.37 233.69 -70.97
CA ARG A 539 17.36 234.42 -71.79
C ARG A 539 18.12 234.69 -73.11
N LYS A 540 17.65 234.35 -74.31
CA LYS A 540 16.31 234.48 -74.93
C LYS A 540 15.82 235.93 -75.06
N LEU A 541 16.09 236.78 -74.06
CA LEU A 541 16.21 238.23 -74.27
C LEU A 541 17.52 238.49 -74.98
N ASP A 542 18.66 238.19 -74.35
CA ASP A 542 19.96 238.83 -74.67
C ASP A 542 20.66 238.32 -75.95
N GLN A 543 19.89 237.53 -76.71
CA GLN A 543 19.58 237.67 -78.14
C GLN A 543 19.20 239.12 -78.60
N GLU A 544 19.25 240.11 -77.71
CA GLU A 544 19.01 241.55 -77.88
C GLU A 544 20.33 242.35 -77.87
N ALA A 545 21.45 241.73 -77.44
CA ALA A 545 22.83 242.18 -77.71
C ALA A 545 23.64 241.20 -78.63
N LYS A 546 23.23 240.88 -79.87
CA LYS A 546 22.11 241.48 -80.61
C LYS A 546 22.44 242.70 -81.44
N ALA A 547 21.50 243.65 -81.44
CA ALA A 547 21.63 244.93 -82.10
C ALA A 547 22.25 246.00 -81.18
N LEU A 548 22.06 245.90 -79.86
CA LEU A 548 22.39 246.99 -78.91
C LEU A 548 23.89 247.28 -78.70
N GLN A 549 24.81 246.57 -79.37
CA GLN A 549 26.20 247.05 -79.50
C GLN A 549 26.93 246.77 -80.83
N GLU A 550 26.20 246.33 -81.86
CA GLU A 550 26.32 246.98 -83.18
C GLU A 550 25.93 248.48 -83.05
N ARG A 551 25.01 248.76 -82.11
CA ARG A 551 24.39 250.05 -81.85
C ARG A 551 24.29 250.42 -80.36
N LEU A 552 25.46 250.54 -79.71
CA LEU A 552 25.73 251.54 -78.66
C LEU A 552 27.24 251.83 -78.66
N GLU A 553 27.79 252.57 -79.61
CA GLU A 553 27.33 253.15 -80.89
C GLU A 553 28.52 254.05 -81.32
N GLU A 554 28.38 254.69 -82.47
CA GLU A 554 28.38 256.16 -82.63
C GLU A 554 28.45 257.03 -81.32
N LEU A 555 27.80 256.61 -80.23
CA LEU A 555 27.61 257.20 -78.91
C LEU A 555 27.91 256.08 -77.88
N LYS A 556 28.54 256.25 -76.71
CA LYS A 556 28.61 257.40 -75.82
C LYS A 556 30.00 257.41 -75.15
N ALA A 557 31.09 257.68 -75.85
CA ALA A 557 31.46 259.04 -76.25
C ALA A 557 31.47 260.10 -75.09
N GLU A 558 31.09 259.82 -73.80
CA GLU A 558 30.74 260.85 -72.76
C GLU A 558 30.92 260.76 -71.10
N ASN A 559 31.05 259.71 -70.14
CA ASN A 559 30.87 259.83 -68.55
C ASN A 559 31.55 258.91 -67.32
N ALA A 560 31.39 259.11 -65.91
CA ALA A 560 32.06 258.40 -64.64
C ALA A 560 31.47 258.44 -63.07
N LYS A 561 31.97 257.72 -61.92
CA LYS A 561 31.41 257.50 -60.43
C LYS A 561 32.29 257.27 -59.01
N LEU A 562 31.87 256.62 -57.81
CA LEU A 562 32.30 256.70 -56.26
C LEU A 562 32.59 255.37 -55.30
N ALA A 563 32.73 255.06 -53.91
CA ALA A 563 32.48 255.47 -52.38
C ALA A 563 33.32 254.77 -51.09
N ARG A 564 32.92 254.61 -49.72
CA ARG A 564 33.75 254.30 -48.37
C ARG A 564 33.18 253.59 -46.95
N GLY A 565 33.90 253.38 -45.72
CA GLY A 565 33.60 252.46 -44.42
C GLY A 565 33.87 252.78 -42.79
N LYS A 566 34.00 251.84 -41.71
CA LYS A 566 34.08 251.96 -40.08
C LYS A 566 34.53 250.74 -39.01
N LYS A 567 34.74 250.84 -37.59
CA LYS A 567 35.10 249.78 -36.41
C LYS A 567 35.09 250.10 -34.76
N LYS A 568 35.05 249.15 -33.68
CA LYS A 568 35.47 249.20 -32.11
C LYS A 568 35.19 247.94 -31.03
N VAL A 569 35.80 247.73 -29.76
CA VAL A 569 35.51 246.74 -28.53
C VAL A 569 36.17 246.91 -27.01
N GLN A 570 35.90 246.14 -25.84
CA GLN A 570 36.51 246.14 -24.35
C GLN A 570 36.15 244.95 -23.22
N GLY A 571 36.76 244.76 -21.94
CA GLY A 571 36.36 243.89 -20.67
C GLY A 571 37.27 243.65 -19.30
N GLU A 572 36.81 243.12 -18.07
CA GLU A 572 37.44 243.12 -16.59
C GLU A 572 37.18 241.93 -15.43
N VAL A 573 37.71 241.86 -14.09
CA VAL A 573 37.72 240.66 -13.00
C VAL A 573 38.06 240.77 -11.35
N GLN A 574 37.90 239.79 -10.31
CA GLN A 574 38.35 239.73 -8.75
C GLN A 574 38.11 238.52 -7.59
N LEU A 575 38.88 238.38 -6.39
CA LEU A 575 38.75 237.91 -4.83
C LEU A 575 38.69 236.46 -3.99
N ALA A 576 39.23 236.21 -2.67
CA ALA A 576 38.97 235.09 -1.53
C ALA A 576 39.90 234.82 -0.13
N SER A 577 39.53 234.12 1.07
CA SER A 577 40.36 233.37 2.26
C SER A 577 39.85 233.04 3.83
N PHE A 578 40.30 232.00 4.73
CA PHE A 578 40.11 231.79 6.33
C PHE A 578 40.83 230.63 7.33
N THR A 579 40.43 230.28 8.67
CA THR A 579 41.00 229.48 9.95
C THR A 579 41.53 227.97 10.04
N SER A 580 42.26 227.60 11.15
CA SER A 580 42.46 226.28 11.92
C SER A 580 43.09 225.02 11.26
N LEU A 581 44.32 224.59 11.61
CA LEU A 581 44.73 223.61 12.68
C LEU A 581 44.00 222.25 12.72
N HIS A 582 44.65 221.18 12.23
CA HIS A 582 45.45 220.27 13.07
C HIS A 582 46.70 219.80 12.30
#